data_AF-A0A432FAW7-F1
#
_entry.id   AF-A0A432FAW7-F1
#
_cell.length_a   1.000
_cell.length_b   1.000
_cell.length_c   1.000
_cell.angle_alpha   90.00
_cell.angle_beta   90.00
_cell.angle_gamma   90.00
#
_symmetry.space_group_name_H-M   'P 1'
#
loop_
_entity.id
_entity.type
_entity.pdbx_description
1 polymer ?
#
loop_
_entity_poly.entity_id
_entity_poly.type
_entity_poly.pdbx_seq_one_letter_code
_entity_poly.pdbx_strand_id
1 'polypeptide(L)'
;MNTKKDFSEMINLTLKPILEDDIPKAYPKINTLALIRFIHALAFLTNGEVNETRLARKVGVTIVTIRNYVDILEKALIIKVVKKIHSNGTFPKKVSYKVYINPHIHL
;
A
#
# COMPACT_ATOMS: atom_id res chain seq x y z
N MET A 1 9.56 -17.93 14.21
CA MET A 1 8.70 -16.74 14.06
C MET A 1 8.14 -16.75 12.65
N ASN A 2 6.83 -16.94 12.48
CA ASN A 2 6.22 -17.00 11.15
C ASN A 2 5.87 -15.58 10.73
N THR A 3 6.86 -14.88 10.16
CA THR A 3 6.81 -13.44 9.82
C THR A 3 5.54 -13.00 9.10
N LYS A 4 4.89 -13.88 8.34
CA LYS A 4 3.60 -13.60 7.68
C LYS A 4 2.43 -13.45 8.65
N LYS A 5 2.38 -14.29 9.69
CA LYS A 5 1.32 -14.27 10.72
C LYS A 5 1.44 -13.00 11.55
N ASP A 6 2.65 -12.72 12.03
CA ASP A 6 2.97 -11.57 12.89
C ASP A 6 2.64 -10.25 12.18
N PHE A 7 2.89 -10.17 10.88
CA PHE A 7 2.61 -8.99 10.08
C PHE A 7 1.11 -8.78 9.82
N SER A 8 0.37 -9.85 9.56
CA SER A 8 -1.08 -9.77 9.40
C SER A 8 -1.77 -9.43 10.72
N GLU A 9 -1.21 -9.89 11.84
CA GLU A 9 -1.68 -9.58 13.19
C GLU A 9 -1.43 -8.11 13.55
N MET A 10 -0.24 -7.57 13.23
CA MET A 10 0.07 -6.15 13.36
C MET A 10 -0.92 -5.25 12.58
N ILE A 11 -1.21 -5.60 11.32
CA ILE A 11 -2.22 -4.89 10.51
C ILE A 11 -3.57 -4.90 11.22
N ASN A 12 -4.01 -6.06 11.70
CA ASN A 12 -5.33 -6.21 12.30
C ASN A 12 -5.47 -5.49 13.65
N LEU A 13 -4.41 -5.40 14.44
CA LEU A 13 -4.44 -4.78 15.77
C LEU A 13 -4.22 -3.27 15.72
N THR A 14 -3.32 -2.79 14.85
CA THR A 14 -2.89 -1.39 14.85
C THR A 14 -3.58 -0.58 13.75
N LEU A 15 -3.72 -1.15 12.56
CA LEU A 15 -4.19 -0.40 11.38
C LEU A 15 -5.71 -0.48 11.20
N LYS A 16 -6.36 -1.51 11.74
CA LYS A 16 -7.77 -1.75 11.52
C LYS A 16 -8.67 -0.55 11.89
N PRO A 17 -8.51 0.11 13.05
CA PRO A 17 -9.30 1.31 13.37
C PRO A 17 -9.11 2.43 12.34
N ILE A 18 -7.87 2.70 11.93
CA ILE A 18 -7.56 3.74 10.92
C ILE A 18 -8.20 3.38 9.56
N LEU A 19 -8.06 2.13 9.13
CA LEU A 19 -8.53 1.66 7.84
C LEU A 19 -10.06 1.61 7.77
N GLU A 20 -10.72 1.25 8.87
CA GLU A 20 -12.18 1.06 8.93
C GLU A 20 -12.95 2.32 9.36
N ASP A 21 -12.32 3.26 10.08
CA ASP A 21 -12.98 4.45 10.62
C ASP A 21 -12.40 5.76 10.06
N ASP A 22 -11.12 6.03 10.28
CA ASP A 22 -10.51 7.32 9.92
C ASP A 22 -10.43 7.54 8.40
N ILE A 23 -9.97 6.54 7.65
CA ILE A 23 -9.83 6.65 6.20
C ILE A 23 -11.19 6.81 5.51
N PRO A 24 -12.24 6.03 5.83
CA PRO A 24 -13.56 6.22 5.22
C PRO A 24 -14.18 7.58 5.55
N LYS A 25 -13.95 8.13 6.75
CA LYS A 25 -14.36 9.50 7.09
C LYS A 25 -13.67 10.55 6.22
N ALA A 26 -12.37 10.41 5.99
CA ALA A 26 -11.60 11.33 5.14
C ALA A 26 -11.84 11.13 3.63
N TYR A 27 -12.17 9.90 3.21
CA TYR A 27 -12.36 9.51 1.81
C TYR A 27 -13.67 8.74 1.61
N PRO A 28 -14.85 9.40 1.62
CA PRO A 28 -16.17 8.74 1.71
C PRO A 28 -16.52 7.76 0.59
N LYS A 29 -15.87 7.88 -0.58
CA LYS A 29 -16.10 6.99 -1.74
C LYS A 29 -15.15 5.80 -1.79
N ILE A 30 -14.33 5.60 -0.76
CA ILE A 30 -13.34 4.53 -0.76
C ILE A 30 -13.99 3.17 -0.52
N ASN A 31 -13.57 2.18 -1.29
CA ASN A 31 -13.89 0.79 -0.99
C ASN A 31 -12.93 0.26 0.08
N THR A 32 -13.33 0.33 1.35
CA THR A 32 -12.55 -0.07 2.52
C THR A 32 -12.12 -1.54 2.47
N LEU A 33 -13.02 -2.43 2.06
CA LEU A 33 -12.71 -3.86 1.96
C LEU A 33 -11.59 -4.12 0.94
N ALA A 34 -11.65 -3.46 -0.21
CA ALA A 34 -10.60 -3.56 -1.23
C ALA A 34 -9.28 -2.90 -0.77
N LEU A 35 -9.34 -1.81 0.01
CA LEU A 35 -8.15 -1.20 0.63
C LEU A 35 -7.47 -2.15 1.62
N ILE A 36 -8.24 -2.84 2.47
CA ILE A 36 -7.71 -3.84 3.40
C ILE A 36 -7.08 -5.01 2.63
N ARG A 37 -7.73 -5.52 1.57
CA ARG A 37 -7.12 -6.54 0.70
C ARG A 37 -5.82 -6.06 0.07
N PHE A 38 -5.77 -4.79 -0.32
CA PHE A 38 -4.58 -4.16 -0.87
C PHE A 38 -3.45 -4.08 0.16
N ILE A 39 -3.69 -3.67 1.41
CA ILE A 39 -2.64 -3.59 2.42
C ILE A 39 -2.06 -4.96 2.78
N HIS A 40 -2.92 -5.99 2.86
CA HIS A 40 -2.45 -7.36 3.00
C HIS A 40 -1.63 -7.79 1.78
N ALA A 41 -2.08 -7.47 0.56
CA ALA A 41 -1.34 -7.79 -0.64
C ALA A 41 0.06 -7.12 -0.69
N LEU A 42 0.18 -5.88 -0.20
CA LEU A 42 1.45 -5.17 -0.05
C LEU A 42 2.37 -5.85 0.97
N ALA A 43 1.86 -6.26 2.13
CA ALA A 43 2.63 -6.96 3.16
C ALA A 43 3.31 -8.24 2.66
N PHE A 44 2.74 -8.88 1.63
CA PHE A 44 3.28 -10.08 1.01
C PHE A 44 4.25 -9.79 -0.17
N LEU A 45 4.60 -8.53 -0.46
CA LEU A 45 5.61 -8.20 -1.44
C LEU A 45 7.02 -8.44 -0.86
N THR A 46 7.59 -9.61 -1.15
CA THR A 46 8.90 -10.04 -0.64
C THR A 46 10.07 -9.15 -1.07
N ASN A 47 9.96 -8.40 -2.17
CA ASN A 47 11.05 -7.54 -2.68
C ASN A 47 10.74 -6.03 -2.56
N GLY A 48 9.59 -5.67 -1.99
CA GLY A 48 9.13 -4.28 -1.85
C GLY A 48 8.78 -3.55 -3.16
N GLU A 49 9.18 -4.06 -4.34
CA GLU A 49 8.83 -3.46 -5.64
C GLU A 49 7.36 -3.71 -6.00
N VAL A 50 6.65 -2.63 -6.31
CA VAL A 50 5.25 -2.68 -6.70
C VAL A 50 5.09 -2.86 -8.20
N ASN A 51 4.33 -3.89 -8.57
CA ASN A 51 3.74 -4.03 -9.91
C ASN A 51 2.23 -3.75 -9.81
N GLU A 52 1.82 -2.57 -10.26
CA GLU A 52 0.44 -2.08 -10.16
C GLU A 52 -0.55 -3.01 -10.85
N THR A 53 -0.23 -3.53 -12.04
CA THR A 53 -1.10 -4.44 -12.80
C THR A 53 -1.34 -5.75 -12.06
N ARG A 54 -0.30 -6.31 -11.44
CA ARG A 54 -0.41 -7.54 -10.66
C ARG A 54 -1.23 -7.32 -9.38
N LEU A 55 -1.04 -6.17 -8.71
CA LEU A 55 -1.80 -5.82 -7.52
C LEU A 55 -3.27 -5.55 -7.84
N ALA A 56 -3.55 -4.80 -8.90
CA ALA A 56 -4.90 -4.54 -9.41
C ALA A 56 -5.67 -5.84 -9.63
N ARG A 57 -5.05 -6.82 -10.32
CA ARG A 57 -5.63 -8.15 -10.54
C ARG A 57 -5.84 -8.92 -9.24
N LYS A 58 -4.87 -8.91 -8.32
CA LYS A 58 -4.95 -9.64 -7.04
C LYS A 58 -6.02 -9.09 -6.11
N VAL A 59 -6.20 -7.77 -6.10
CA VAL A 59 -7.19 -7.08 -5.26
C VAL A 59 -8.57 -7.05 -5.90
N GLY A 60 -8.64 -7.13 -7.24
CA GLY A 60 -9.88 -7.06 -8.02
C GLY A 60 -10.34 -5.63 -8.29
N VAL A 61 -9.40 -4.70 -8.48
CA VAL A 61 -9.67 -3.27 -8.73
C VAL A 61 -8.87 -2.75 -9.93
N THR A 62 -9.12 -1.51 -10.35
CA THR A 62 -8.38 -0.89 -11.46
C THR A 62 -6.97 -0.44 -11.02
N ILE A 63 -6.07 -0.25 -11.98
CA ILE A 63 -4.73 0.33 -11.72
C ILE A 63 -4.86 1.74 -11.12
N VAL A 64 -5.83 2.53 -11.59
CA VAL A 64 -6.10 3.88 -11.05
C VAL A 64 -6.47 3.80 -9.56
N THR A 65 -7.29 2.81 -9.20
CA THR A 65 -7.66 2.56 -7.81
C THR A 65 -6.45 2.16 -6.96
N ILE A 66 -5.55 1.32 -7.47
CA ILE A 66 -4.29 0.97 -6.78
C ILE A 66 -3.44 2.21 -6.51
N ARG A 67 -3.28 3.10 -7.50
CA ARG A 67 -2.52 4.35 -7.33
C ARG A 67 -3.15 5.26 -6.28
N ASN A 68 -4.48 5.37 -6.28
CA ASN A 68 -5.21 6.12 -5.28
C ASN A 68 -5.01 5.53 -3.87
N TYR A 69 -5.03 4.20 -3.72
CA TYR A 69 -4.75 3.56 -2.44
C TYR A 69 -3.33 3.80 -1.94
N VAL A 70 -2.34 3.76 -2.84
CA VAL A 70 -0.94 4.10 -2.48
C VAL A 70 -0.85 5.54 -1.98
N ASP A 71 -1.45 6.49 -2.69
CA ASP A 71 -1.44 7.90 -2.31
C ASP A 71 -2.11 8.14 -0.95
N ILE A 72 -3.26 7.51 -0.71
CA ILE A 72 -3.99 7.61 0.56
C ILE A 72 -3.18 7.03 1.72
N LEU A 73 -2.62 5.82 1.56
CA LEU A 73 -1.83 5.19 2.62
C LEU A 73 -0.52 5.93 2.89
N GLU A 74 0.08 6.56 1.88
CA GLU A 74 1.28 7.39 2.05
C GLU A 74 0.96 8.69 2.79
N LYS A 75 -0.16 9.36 2.45
CA LYS A 75 -0.65 10.55 3.17
C LYS A 75 -1.03 10.25 4.61
N ALA A 76 -1.55 9.06 4.87
CA ALA A 76 -1.86 8.56 6.22
C ALA A 76 -0.61 8.09 6.99
N LEU A 77 0.59 8.20 6.40
CA LEU A 77 1.86 7.75 7.00
C LEU A 77 1.91 6.24 7.35
N ILE A 78 0.99 5.45 6.77
CA ILE A 78 0.93 3.99 6.94
C ILE A 78 2.01 3.32 6.10
N ILE A 79 2.27 3.86 4.90
CA ILE A 79 3.34 3.39 4.03
C ILE A 79 4.28 4.53 3.65
N LYS A 80 5.50 4.16 3.25
CA LYS A 80 6.46 5.04 2.60
C LYS A 80 6.70 4.58 1.17
N VAL A 81 6.54 5.48 0.21
CA VAL A 81 6.85 5.21 -1.20
C VAL A 81 8.24 5.74 -1.52
N VAL A 82 9.10 4.86 -2.04
CA VAL A 82 10.42 5.23 -2.56
C VAL A 82 10.39 5.06 -4.07
N LYS A 83 10.34 6.20 -4.78
CA LYS A 83 10.36 6.23 -6.24
C LYS A 83 11.76 5.90 -6.74
N LYS A 84 11.86 4.89 -7.58
CA LYS A 84 13.09 4.52 -8.30
C LYS A 84 13.05 5.17 -9.66
N ILE A 85 13.97 6.09 -9.89
CA ILE A 85 14.16 6.73 -11.19
C ILE A 85 15.18 5.87 -11.95
N HIS A 86 14.73 5.23 -13.03
CA HIS A 86 15.65 4.59 -13.96
C HIS A 86 16.13 5.61 -14.99
N SER A 87 17.39 6.03 -14.90
CA SER A 87 18.05 6.84 -15.93
C SER A 87 18.49 5.95 -17.08
N ASN A 88 18.07 6.26 -18.31
CA ASN A 88 18.55 5.60 -19.53
C ASN A 88 19.48 6.50 -20.37
N GLY A 89 20.14 7.47 -19.72
CA GLY A 89 21.08 8.39 -20.37
C GLY A 89 20.46 9.54 -21.16
N THR A 90 19.13 9.58 -21.38
CA THR A 90 18.48 10.70 -22.10
C THR A 90 17.19 11.19 -21.45
N PHE A 91 16.30 10.29 -20.98
CA PHE A 91 15.06 10.67 -20.28
C PHE A 91 14.58 9.58 -19.30
N PRO A 92 14.18 9.90 -18.06
CA PRO A 92 13.66 8.90 -17.13
C PRO A 92 12.40 8.23 -17.70
N LYS A 93 12.52 6.99 -18.18
CA LYS A 93 11.45 6.29 -18.93
C LYS A 93 10.45 5.52 -18.06
N LYS A 94 10.77 5.24 -16.80
CA LYS A 94 9.88 4.46 -15.91
C LYS A 94 10.19 4.75 -14.44
N VAL A 95 9.17 5.20 -13.71
CA VAL A 95 9.19 5.27 -12.25
C VAL A 95 8.58 3.97 -11.74
N SER A 96 9.42 3.04 -11.29
CA SER A 96 8.96 1.98 -10.38
C SER A 96 9.05 2.52 -8.96
N TYR A 97 8.33 1.94 -8.02
CA TYR A 97 8.44 2.35 -6.62
C TYR A 97 8.47 1.15 -5.68
N LYS A 98 9.23 1.33 -4.60
CA LYS A 98 9.22 0.43 -3.47
C LYS A 98 8.26 0.95 -2.42
N VAL A 99 7.53 0.06 -1.78
CA VAL A 99 6.66 0.38 -0.66
C VAL A 99 7.18 -0.28 0.59
N TYR A 100 7.32 0.51 1.64
CA TYR A 100 7.65 0.05 2.99
C TYR A 100 6.48 0.38 3.90
N ILE A 101 6.08 -0.56 4.74
CA ILE A 101 5.10 -0.29 5.79
C ILE A 101 5.84 0.37 6.92
N ASN A 102 5.30 1.49 7.41
CA ASN A 102 5.90 2.23 8.49
C ASN A 102 5.73 1.43 9.79
N PRO A 103 6.80 0.97 10.46
CA PRO A 103 6.69 0.25 11.72
C PRO A 103 6.45 1.19 12.92
N HIS A 104 6.67 2.49 12.74
CA HIS A 104 6.50 3.53 13.76
C HIS A 104 5.23 4.34 13.50
N ILE A 105 4.10 3.66 13.38
CA ILE A 105 2.80 4.31 13.36
C ILE A 105 2.52 4.74 14.79
N HIS A 106 2.89 5.98 15.10
CA HIS A 106 2.53 6.65 16.35
C HIS A 106 1.10 7.16 16.19
N LEU A 107 0.15 6.46 16.82
CA LEU A 107 -1.22 6.93 17.03
C LEU A 107 -1.29 7.64 18.38
#